data_AF-A0A2K6SM01-F1
#
_entry.id   AF-A0A2K6SM01-F1
#
_cell.length_a   1.000
_cell.length_b   1.000
_cell.length_c   1.000
_cell.angle_alpha   90.00
_cell.angle_beta   90.00
_cell.angle_gamma   90.00
#
_symmetry.space_group_name_H-M   'P 1'
#
loop_
_entity.id
_entity.type
_entity.pdbx_description
1 polymer ?
#
loop_
_entity_poly.entity_id
_entity_poly.type
_entity_poly.pdbx_seq_one_letter_code
_entity_poly.pdbx_strand_id
1 'polypeptide(L)' 'MARLLQACCLLSLLLAGFVPQSRGQVKSKVDCHGGMSGTIYEYGALTINGEEYVPFKQFAGKYLLFVNVASY' A
#
# COMPACT_ATOMS: atom_id res chain seq x y z
N MET A 1 48.35 -13.22 -13.32
CA MET A 1 47.08 -13.27 -14.10
C MET A 1 45.97 -14.03 -13.38
N ALA A 2 46.17 -15.26 -12.90
CA ALA A 2 45.10 -16.05 -12.25
C ALA A 2 44.46 -15.41 -10.99
N ARG A 3 45.24 -14.71 -10.15
CA ARG A 3 44.72 -14.07 -8.93
C ARG A 3 43.88 -12.83 -9.19
N LEU A 4 44.13 -12.12 -10.29
CA LEU A 4 43.32 -10.98 -10.73
C LEU A 4 41.93 -11.44 -11.18
N LEU A 5 41.88 -12.53 -11.96
CA LEU A 5 40.62 -13.15 -12.39
C LEU A 5 39.78 -13.61 -11.20
N GLN A 6 40.42 -14.25 -10.20
CA GLN A 6 39.73 -14.70 -9.00
C GLN A 6 39.21 -13.54 -8.14
N ALA A 7 39.98 -12.46 -8.00
CA ALA A 7 39.53 -11.26 -7.30
C ALA A 7 38.35 -10.59 -8.02
N CYS A 8 38.38 -10.51 -9.36
CA CYS A 8 37.27 -10.00 -10.15
C CYS A 8 36.00 -10.86 -9.97
N CYS A 9 36.12 -12.19 -9.98
CA CYS A 9 34.98 -13.07 -9.75
C CYS A 9 34.36 -12.87 -8.36
N LEU A 10 35.18 -12.80 -7.31
CA LEU A 10 34.70 -12.57 -5.95
C LEU A 10 34.03 -11.20 -5.81
N LEU A 11 34.57 -10.17 -6.47
CA LEU A 11 33.98 -8.84 -6.48
C LEU A 11 32.62 -8.82 -7.20
N SER A 12 32.47 -9.53 -8.31
CA SER A 12 31.18 -9.66 -9.00
C SER A 12 30.13 -10.39 -8.15
N LEU A 13 30.54 -11.44 -7.44
CA LEU A 13 29.67 -12.16 -6.48
C LEU A 13 29.24 -11.27 -5.32
N LEU A 14 30.16 -10.47 -4.78
CA LEU A 14 29.85 -9.51 -3.72
C LEU A 14 28.84 -8.46 -4.19
N LEU A 15 29.03 -7.90 -5.38
CA LEU A 15 28.16 -6.88 -5.97
C LEU A 15 26.76 -7.42 -6.29
N ALA A 16 26.64 -8.69 -6.70
CA ALA A 16 25.35 -9.33 -6.94
C ALA A 16 24.48 -9.43 -5.67
N GLY A 17 25.10 -9.55 -4.49
CA GLY A 17 24.39 -9.56 -3.20
C GLY A 17 23.81 -8.21 -2.79
N PHE A 18 24.27 -7.10 -3.40
CA PHE A 18 23.74 -5.76 -3.16
C PHE A 18 22.70 -5.32 -4.18
N VAL A 19 22.36 -6.18 -5.16
CA VAL A 19 21.28 -5.88 -6.10
C VAL A 19 19.96 -5.87 -5.33
N PRO A 20 19.25 -4.72 -5.27
CA PRO A 20 17.96 -4.66 -4.61
C PRO A 20 17.05 -5.69 -5.28
N GLN A 21 16.47 -6.59 -4.50
CA GLN A 21 15.48 -7.54 -4.98
C GLN A 21 14.22 -6.74 -5.35
N SER A 22 14.21 -6.10 -6.52
CA SER A 22 13.02 -5.46 -7.10
C SER A 22 12.10 -6.57 -7.61
N ARG A 23 11.58 -7.37 -6.69
CA ARG A 23 10.51 -8.32 -6.93
C ARG A 23 9.24 -7.51 -6.98
N GLY A 24 8.90 -6.98 -8.15
CA GLY A 24 7.55 -6.91 -8.72
C GLY A 24 6.35 -6.54 -7.84
N GLN A 25 6.55 -5.86 -6.72
CA GLN A 25 5.52 -5.28 -5.88
C GLN A 25 6.08 -3.97 -5.34
N VAL A 26 6.10 -2.95 -6.20
CA VAL A 26 5.69 -1.63 -5.71
C VAL A 26 4.20 -1.76 -5.41
N LYS A 27 3.87 -2.49 -4.33
CA LYS A 27 2.70 -2.16 -3.54
C LYS A 27 3.12 -0.82 -2.98
N SER A 28 2.84 0.26 -3.70
CA SER A 28 3.07 1.61 -3.21
C SER A 28 2.44 1.57 -1.84
N LYS A 29 3.28 1.61 -0.81
CA LYS A 29 2.83 1.85 0.54
C LYS A 29 2.27 3.24 0.42
N VAL A 30 0.97 3.33 0.12
CA VAL A 30 0.23 4.57 0.14
C VAL A 30 0.52 5.09 1.53
N ASP A 31 1.36 6.11 1.58
CA ASP A 31 1.66 6.83 2.81
C ASP A 31 0.40 7.61 3.12
N CYS A 32 -0.59 6.91 3.65
CA CYS A 32 -1.85 7.47 4.08
C CYS A 32 -1.51 8.25 5.35
N HIS A 33 -1.14 9.51 5.18
CA HIS A 33 -1.01 10.48 6.26
C HIS A 33 -2.23 10.39 7.17
N GLY A 34 -2.09 9.68 8.30
CA GLY A 34 -3.21 9.22 9.14
C GLY A 34 -3.96 10.32 9.90
N GLY A 35 -3.71 11.59 9.57
CA GLY A 35 -4.29 12.77 10.19
C GLY A 35 -4.66 13.88 9.19
N MET A 36 -4.82 13.58 7.90
CA MET A 36 -5.30 14.58 6.93
C MET A 36 -6.80 14.82 7.07
N SER A 37 -7.16 16.08 7.33
CA SER A 37 -8.54 16.57 7.29
C SER A 37 -9.04 16.68 5.85
N GLY A 38 -10.36 16.70 5.63
CA GLY A 38 -10.97 16.76 4.30
C GLY A 38 -10.99 15.41 3.56
N THR A 39 -10.95 14.30 4.31
CA THR A 39 -11.11 12.95 3.77
C THR A 39 -12.45 12.36 4.19
N ILE A 40 -12.88 11.29 3.52
CA ILE A 40 -14.11 10.56 3.88
C ILE A 40 -14.11 10.01 5.32
N TYR A 41 -12.94 9.90 5.97
CA TYR A 41 -12.81 9.34 7.32
C TYR A 41 -13.39 10.25 8.42
N GLU A 42 -13.72 11.49 8.11
CA GLU A 42 -14.42 12.43 9.01
C GLU A 42 -15.94 12.17 9.04
N TYR A 43 -16.43 11.30 8.15
CA TYR A 43 -17.85 11.02 7.97
C TYR A 43 -18.17 9.56 8.27
N GLY A 44 -19.47 9.27 8.30
CA GLY A 44 -20.04 7.94 8.43
C GLY A 44 -21.51 7.98 8.03
N ALA A 45 -22.15 6.82 8.08
CA ALA A 45 -23.57 6.68 7.79
C ALA A 45 -24.21 5.69 8.76
N LEU A 46 -25.51 5.85 9.00
CA LEU A 46 -26.31 4.82 9.64
C LEU A 46 -26.56 3.67 8.65
N THR A 47 -26.52 2.44 9.15
CA THR A 47 -26.94 1.25 8.40
C THR A 47 -28.41 1.35 7.99
N ILE A 48 -28.82 0.55 7.00
CA ILE A 48 -30.20 0.59 6.46
C ILE A 48 -31.29 0.35 7.51
N ASN A 49 -30.98 -0.42 8.56
CA ASN A 49 -31.88 -0.65 9.70
C ASN A 49 -31.84 0.48 10.75
N GLY A 50 -30.93 1.43 10.65
CA GLY A 50 -30.80 2.57 11.57
C GLY A 50 -30.21 2.23 12.95
N GLU A 51 -29.72 1.01 13.15
CA GLU A 51 -29.24 0.55 14.47
C GLU A 51 -27.77 0.88 14.73
N GLU A 52 -26.95 0.91 13.68
CA GLU A 52 -25.50 1.08 13.80
C GLU A 52 -25.03 2.28 12.98
N TYR A 53 -24.32 3.20 13.64
CA TYR A 53 -23.57 4.24 12.94
C TYR A 53 -22.20 3.70 12.56
N VAL A 54 -21.88 3.77 11.28
CA VAL A 54 -20.66 3.21 10.69
C VAL A 54 -19.73 4.34 10.24
N PRO A 55 -18.65 4.64 10.98
CA PRO A 55 -17.65 5.61 10.58
C PRO A 55 -16.82 5.08 9.41
N PHE A 56 -16.66 5.86 8.33
CA PHE A 56 -15.93 5.38 7.14
C PHE A 56 -14.44 5.13 7.40
N LYS A 57 -13.88 5.68 8.50
CA LYS A 57 -12.50 5.42 8.96
C LYS A 57 -12.19 3.93 9.14
N GLN A 58 -13.18 3.09 9.44
CA GLN A 58 -12.98 1.65 9.58
C GLN A 58 -12.56 0.96 8.27
N PHE A 59 -12.77 1.60 7.12
CA PHE A 59 -12.38 1.10 5.80
C PHE A 59 -11.03 1.65 5.33
N ALA A 60 -10.23 2.25 6.22
CA ALA A 60 -8.93 2.78 5.88
C ALA A 60 -8.03 1.73 5.20
N GLY A 61 -7.37 2.14 4.12
CA GLY A 61 -6.52 1.26 3.31
C GLY A 61 -7.26 0.42 2.27
N LYS A 62 -8.57 0.65 2.06
CA LYS A 62 -9.37 0.04 0.99
C LYS A 62 -9.80 1.09 -0.03
N TYR A 63 -10.00 0.65 -1.28
CA TYR A 63 -10.72 1.44 -2.28
C TYR A 63 -12.23 1.33 -2.00
N LEU A 64 -12.93 2.46 -2.04
CA LEU A 64 -14.36 2.56 -1.74
C LEU A 64 -15.09 3.15 -2.94
N LEU A 65 -16.25 2.56 -3.27
CA LEU A 65 -17.16 3.05 -4.29
C LEU A 65 -18.47 3.47 -3.63
N PHE A 66 -18.83 4.74 -3.76
CA PHE A 66 -20.11 5.27 -3.28
C PHE A 66 -21.11 5.25 -4.43
N VAL A 67 -22.25 4.59 -4.23
CA VAL A 67 -23.32 4.46 -5.22
C VAL A 67 -24.63 4.91 -4.59
N ASN A 68 -25.26 5.94 -5.15
CA ASN A 68 -26.63 6.29 -4.80
C ASN A 68 -27.60 5.32 -5.49
N VAL A 69 -28.56 4.78 -4.74
CA VAL A 69 -29.53 3.80 -5.23
C VAL A 69 -30.95 4.33 -5.12
N ALA A 70 -31.86 3.81 -5.94
CA ALA A 70 -33.30 4.04 -5.88
C ALA A 70 -34.03 2.77 -6.35
N SER A 71 -35.22 2.52 -5.79
CA SER A 71 -36.13 1.46 -6.23
C SER A 71 -37.36 2.09 -6.88
N TYR A 72 -37.96 1.38 -7.84
CA TYR A 72 -39.18 1.80 -8.53
C TYR A 72 -40.43 1.41 -7.74
#